data_AF-A0A0W8FGG1-F1
#
_entry.id   AF-A0A0W8FGG1-F1
#
_cell.length_a   1.000
_cell.length_b   1.000
_cell.length_c   1.000
_cell.angle_alpha   90.00
_cell.angle_beta   90.00
_cell.angle_gamma   90.00
#
_symmetry.space_group_name_H-M   'P 1'
#
loop_
_entity.id
_entity.type
_entity.pdbx_description
1 polymer ?
#
loop_
_entity_poly.entity_id
_entity_poly.type
_entity_poly.pdbx_seq_one_letter_code
_entity_poly.pdbx_strand_id
1 'polypeptide(L)' 'MKSNILVNRRSRIYPKRGRPFWFDPELYKARSAIERFFSWIEAFKKIVPRYERYEYSFLGLIHLACTIMIWRVLG' A
#
# COMPACT_ATOMS: atom_id res chain seq x y z
N MET A 1 -13.85 -9.85 -2.40
CA MET A 1 -12.50 -9.68 -3.00
C MET A 1 -11.63 -10.88 -2.63
N LYS A 2 -10.95 -11.53 -3.58
CA LYS A 2 -9.96 -12.58 -3.25
C LYS A 2 -8.62 -11.90 -2.95
N SER A 3 -8.02 -12.21 -1.81
CA SER A 3 -6.69 -11.72 -1.47
C SER A 3 -5.61 -12.52 -2.20
N ASN A 4 -4.78 -11.83 -2.98
CA ASN A 4 -3.59 -12.40 -3.61
C ASN A 4 -2.44 -12.40 -2.58
N ILE A 5 -2.51 -13.24 -1.54
CA ILE A 5 -1.49 -13.30 -0.48
C ILE A 5 -0.98 -14.73 -0.38
N LEU A 6 0.35 -14.90 -0.47
CA LEU A 6 0.99 -16.21 -0.34
C LEU A 6 0.53 -16.93 0.94
N VAL A 7 0.16 -18.20 0.79
CA VAL A 7 -0.16 -19.05 1.94
C VAL A 7 1.13 -19.38 2.69
N ASN A 8 1.19 -19.06 3.98
CA ASN A 8 2.32 -19.41 4.83
C ASN A 8 2.47 -20.94 4.91
N ARG A 9 3.52 -21.49 4.27
CA ARG A 9 3.84 -22.93 4.31
C ARG A 9 4.48 -23.38 5.62
N ARG A 10 5.24 -22.50 6.31
CA ARG A 10 6.02 -22.86 7.50
C ARG A 10 5.17 -23.09 8.75
N SER A 11 4.09 -22.34 8.91
CA SER A 11 3.19 -22.45 10.07
C SER A 11 1.99 -23.39 9.84
N ARG A 12 2.00 -24.18 8.76
CA ARG A 12 0.78 -24.87 8.31
C ARG A 12 0.65 -26.26 8.93
N ILE A 13 -0.20 -26.38 9.95
CA ILE A 13 -0.53 -27.66 10.61
C ILE A 13 -1.52 -28.48 9.76
N TYR A 14 -2.44 -27.83 9.04
CA TYR A 14 -3.46 -28.51 8.23
C TYR A 14 -3.53 -27.98 6.79
N PRO A 15 -3.81 -28.83 5.78
CA PRO A 15 -4.00 -28.38 4.41
C PRO A 15 -5.20 -27.43 4.32
N LYS A 16 -5.10 -26.41 3.46
CA LYS A 16 -6.19 -25.45 3.25
C LYS A 16 -7.40 -26.19 2.70
N ARG A 17 -8.50 -26.23 3.46
CA ARG A 17 -9.77 -26.80 3.01
C ARG A 17 -10.43 -25.84 2.01
N GLY A 18 -10.96 -26.35 0.90
CA GLY A 18 -11.74 -25.58 -0.08
C GLY A 18 -11.01 -25.29 -1.39
N ARG A 19 -11.46 -24.23 -2.10
CA ARG A 19 -11.05 -23.90 -3.47
C ARG A 19 -9.53 -23.67 -3.59
N PRO A 20 -8.88 -24.11 -4.68
CA PRO A 20 -7.48 -23.83 -4.95
C PRO A 20 -7.20 -22.33 -4.87
N PHE A 21 -6.04 -22.01 -4.30
CA PHE A 21 -5.57 -20.65 -4.13
C PHE A 21 -5.11 -20.09 -5.48
N TRP A 22 -5.67 -18.95 -5.86
CA TRP A 22 -5.20 -18.17 -7.00
C TRP A 22 -4.08 -17.25 -6.51
N PHE A 23 -2.88 -17.45 -7.03
CA PHE A 23 -1.71 -16.63 -6.74
C PHE A 23 -1.16 -16.08 -8.03
N ASP A 24 -1.00 -14.77 -8.08
CA ASP A 24 -0.27 -14.10 -9.14
C ASP A 24 0.98 -13.44 -8.53
N PRO A 25 2.19 -13.96 -8.81
CA PRO A 25 3.43 -13.44 -8.23
C PRO A 25 3.73 -12.00 -8.65
N GLU A 26 3.36 -11.61 -9.87
CA GLU A 26 3.65 -10.29 -10.42
C GLU A 26 2.79 -9.22 -9.74
N LEU A 27 1.49 -9.47 -9.61
CA LEU A 27 0.57 -8.62 -8.87
C LEU A 27 0.94 -8.53 -7.39
N TYR A 28 1.44 -9.62 -6.79
CA TYR A 28 1.91 -9.61 -5.40
C TYR A 28 3.14 -8.72 -5.23
N LYS A 29 4.08 -8.75 -6.18
CA LYS A 29 5.28 -7.92 -6.14
C LYS A 29 4.95 -6.43 -6.32
N ALA A 30 4.04 -6.10 -7.24
CA ALA A 30 3.61 -4.72 -7.47
C ALA A 30 2.98 -4.08 -6.23
N ARG A 31 2.27 -4.87 -5.41
CA ARG A 31 1.64 -4.41 -4.17
C ARG A 31 2.63 -3.84 -3.15
N SER A 32 3.86 -4.36 -3.10
CA SER A 32 4.87 -3.88 -2.15
C SER A 32 5.22 -2.40 -2.35
N ALA A 33 5.23 -1.92 -3.59
CA ALA A 33 5.46 -0.50 -3.89
C ALA A 33 4.33 0.38 -3.34
N ILE A 34 3.08 -0.09 -3.50
CA ILE A 34 1.88 0.60 -3.03
C ILE A 34 1.84 0.64 -1.49
N GLU A 35 2.14 -0.47 -0.82
CA GLU A 35 2.16 -0.54 0.65
C GLU A 35 3.25 0.37 1.24
N ARG A 36 4.43 0.41 0.63
CA ARG A 36 5.51 1.34 1.03
C ARG A 36 5.10 2.80 0.84
N PHE A 37 4.43 3.10 -0.27
CA PHE A 37 3.91 4.44 -0.53
C PHE A 37 2.90 4.88 0.52
N PHE A 38 1.93 4.03 0.88
CA PHE A 38 0.96 4.36 1.92
C PHE A 38 1.58 4.47 3.31
N SER A 39 2.52 3.59 3.66
CA SER A 39 3.25 3.70 4.92
C SER A 39 4.03 5.02 5.02
N TRP A 40 4.59 5.49 3.91
CA TRP A 40 5.26 6.79 3.86
C TRP A 40 4.28 7.96 3.95
N ILE A 41 3.14 7.92 3.25
CA ILE A 41 2.10 8.95 3.36
C ILE A 41 1.56 9.02 4.79
N GLU A 42 1.41 7.88 5.46
CA GLU A 42 0.95 7.82 6.85
C GLU A 42 1.91 8.56 7.81
N ALA A 43 3.19 8.68 7.47
CA ALA A 43 4.14 9.50 8.22
C ALA A 43 3.77 11.00 8.19
N PHE A 44 3.06 11.47 7.16
CA PHE A 44 2.48 12.81 7.13
C PHE A 44 1.20 12.82 7.94
N LYS A 45 1.34 12.97 9.26
CA LYS A 45 0.22 13.03 10.21
C LYS A 45 -0.83 14.11 9.91
N LYS A 46 -0.54 15.07 9.02
CA LYS A 46 -1.49 16.08 8.53
C LYS A 46 -2.44 15.54 7.46
N ILE A 47 -2.02 14.54 6.68
CA ILE A 47 -2.80 13.93 5.58
C ILE A 47 -3.76 12.86 6.13
N VAL A 48 -3.32 12.07 7.11
CA VAL A 48 -4.09 10.94 7.68
C VAL A 48 -5.47 11.32 8.25
N PRO A 49 -5.61 12.32 9.14
CA PRO A 49 -6.90 12.71 9.72
C PRO A 49 -7.78 13.58 8.79
N ARG A 50 -7.33 13.89 7.56
CA ARG A 50 -8.04 14.72 6.56
C ARG A 50 -8.78 15.92 7.17
N TYR A 51 -8.04 16.85 7.76
CA TYR A 51 -8.61 18.09 8.32
C TYR A 51 -9.04 19.12 7.25
N GLU A 52 -8.60 18.96 6.01
CA GLU A 52 -8.91 19.90 4.93
C GLU A 52 -10.39 19.82 4.52
N ARG A 53 -11.08 20.96 4.56
CA ARG A 53 -12.49 21.08 4.16
C ARG A 53 -12.70 20.96 2.65
N TYR A 54 -11.71 21.40 1.86
CA TYR A 54 -11.78 21.42 0.40
C TYR A 54 -10.94 20.31 -0.22
N GLU A 55 -11.49 19.66 -1.24
CA GLU A 55 -10.84 18.57 -1.96
C GLU A 55 -9.56 19.02 -2.68
N TYR A 56 -9.56 20.24 -3.23
CA TYR A 56 -8.41 20.84 -3.89
C TYR A 56 -7.21 21.02 -2.94
N SER A 57 -7.45 21.50 -1.72
CA SER A 57 -6.41 21.66 -0.70
C SER A 57 -5.81 20.32 -0.31
N PHE A 58 -6.65 19.29 -0.14
CA PHE A 58 -6.21 17.93 0.17
C PHE A 58 -5.36 17.32 -0.95
N LEU A 59 -5.80 17.46 -2.21
CA LEU A 59 -5.03 17.01 -3.38
C LEU A 59 -3.69 17.74 -3.47
N GLY A 60 -3.66 19.05 -3.21
CA GLY A 60 -2.42 19.83 -3.16
C GLY A 60 -1.41 19.28 -2.15
N LEU A 61 -1.87 18.89 -0.95
CA LEU A 61 -1.00 18.26 0.06
C LEU A 61 -0.47 16.89 -0.39
N ILE A 62 -1.28 16.08 -1.07
CA ILE A 62 -0.85 14.79 -1.63
C ILE A 62 0.23 15.02 -2.70
N HIS A 63 0.01 15.95 -3.63
CA HIS A 63 0.98 16.27 -4.67
C HIS A 63 2.29 16.79 -4.08
N LEU A 64 2.23 17.67 -3.08
CA LEU A 64 3.41 18.16 -2.37
C LEU A 64 4.19 17.01 -1.72
N ALA A 65 3.49 16.10 -1.04
CA ALA A 65 4.12 14.92 -0.45
C ALA A 65 4.80 14.04 -1.52
N CYS A 66 4.13 13.81 -2.66
CA CYS A 66 4.73 13.06 -3.77
C CYS A 66 5.99 13.75 -4.33
N THR A 67 5.98 15.07 -4.49
CA THR A 67 7.15 15.84 -4.95
C THR A 67 8.33 15.72 -3.98
N ILE A 68 8.09 15.81 -2.67
CA ILE A 68 9.13 15.62 -1.65
C ILE A 68 9.72 14.20 -1.71
N MET A 69 8.90 13.18 -1.95
CA MET A 69 9.38 11.81 -2.16
C MET A 69 10.31 11.69 -3.34
N ILE A 70 9.86 12.19 -4.48
CA ILE A 70 10.61 12.12 -5.72
C ILE A 70 11.95 12.85 -5.53
N TRP A 71 11.93 14.02 -4.92
CA TRP A 71 13.15 14.78 -4.61
C TRP A 71 14.10 14.00 -3.69
N ARG A 72 13.61 13.30 -2.67
CA ARG A 72 14.43 12.47 -1.78
C ARG A 72 15.03 11.24 -2.46
N VAL A 73 14.40 10.71 -3.51
CA VAL A 73 14.87 9.52 -4.24
C VAL A 73 15.87 9.89 -5.33
N LEU A 74 15.71 11.06 -5.95
CA LEU A 74 16.58 11.56 -7.02
C LEU A 74 17.76 12.40 -6.52
N GLY A 75 17.65 12.98 -5.32
CA GLY A 75 18.69 13.79 -4.68
C GLY A 75 19.70 12.99 -3.88
#